data_AF-A0A8C5JZ72-F1
#
_entry.id   AF-A0A8C5JZ72-F1
#
_cell.length_a   1.000
_cell.length_b   1.000
_cell.length_c   1.000
_cell.angle_alpha   90.00
_cell.angle_beta   90.00
_cell.angle_gamma   90.00
#
_symmetry.space_group_name_H-M   'P 1'
#
loop_
_entity.id
_entity.type
_entity.pdbx_description
1 polymer ?
#
loop_
_entity_poly.entity_id
_entity_poly.type
_entity_poly.pdbx_seq_one_letter_code
_entity_poly.pdbx_strand_id
1 'polypeptide(L)'
;LTERFNEVSKRDSHVDEKILRPSSLEGKVKETMHNDLWDHLKEQLSAVPPDFSCALELLKEIKEILLSLLLPRQNRLRSEIEEALDMDFLKQQADSGDLNVSYLSKYILNMMVLLCAPVRDEAVQKLENISDPVRLLRGIFQVLGLMKMDMVNYTIQSLQPHPQEHSIQYERAKFQERLHKEPSLLNHTTKWLTQA
;
A
#
# COMPACT_ATOMS: atom_id res chain seq x y z
N LEU A 1 25.43 15.02 -44.53
CA LEU A 1 24.25 14.47 -45.24
C LEU A 1 23.42 13.68 -44.24
N THR A 2 22.87 14.44 -43.32
CA THR A 2 21.81 14.06 -42.40
C THR A 2 20.53 13.96 -43.23
N GLU A 3 19.60 13.08 -42.85
CA GLU A 3 18.30 12.80 -43.51
C GLU A 3 18.32 11.78 -44.64
N ARG A 4 18.24 10.50 -44.26
CA ARG A 4 17.34 9.47 -44.84
C ARG A 4 17.58 8.17 -44.10
N PHE A 5 16.80 7.90 -43.05
CA PHE A 5 16.37 6.55 -42.64
C PHE A 5 15.32 6.61 -41.50
N ASN A 6 14.61 7.74 -41.37
CA ASN A 6 13.32 7.78 -40.68
C ASN A 6 12.24 7.41 -41.71
N GLU A 7 11.93 6.11 -41.80
CA GLU A 7 10.64 5.51 -42.20
C GLU A 7 10.87 4.09 -42.73
N VAL A 8 10.96 3.12 -41.81
CA VAL A 8 10.26 1.84 -41.91
C VAL A 8 9.88 1.47 -40.48
N SER A 9 8.67 1.86 -40.10
CA SER A 9 7.59 0.92 -39.79
C SER A 9 8.01 -0.12 -38.75
N LYS A 10 7.69 0.09 -37.47
CA LYS A 10 6.41 -0.40 -36.92
C LYS A 10 6.01 -1.72 -37.59
N ARG A 11 6.43 -2.84 -37.01
CA ARG A 11 5.54 -3.95 -36.67
C ARG A 11 6.27 -5.04 -35.89
N ASP A 12 5.64 -5.37 -34.77
CA ASP A 12 5.57 -6.69 -34.16
C ASP A 12 6.80 -7.20 -33.41
N SER A 13 6.93 -6.75 -32.18
CA SER A 13 7.30 -7.64 -31.08
C SER A 13 6.19 -7.59 -30.03
N HIS A 14 5.18 -8.45 -30.22
CA HIS A 14 4.19 -8.78 -29.21
C HIS A 14 4.91 -9.55 -28.09
N VAL A 15 5.57 -8.79 -27.22
CA VAL A 15 5.90 -9.26 -25.88
C VAL A 15 4.58 -9.22 -25.13
N ASP A 16 4.08 -10.41 -24.80
CA ASP A 16 2.87 -10.59 -24.01
C ASP A 16 3.18 -10.16 -22.56
N GLU A 17 3.29 -8.84 -22.40
CA GLU A 17 3.25 -8.12 -21.14
C GLU A 17 1.81 -8.22 -20.65
N LYS A 18 1.44 -9.40 -20.15
CA LYS A 18 0.40 -9.51 -19.14
C LYS A 18 0.94 -8.83 -17.89
N ILE A 19 0.90 -7.50 -17.93
CA ILE A 19 0.64 -6.63 -16.80
C ILE A 19 -0.34 -7.40 -15.95
N LEU A 20 0.10 -7.80 -14.76
CA LEU A 20 -0.76 -8.22 -13.67
C LEU A 20 -1.81 -7.12 -13.53
N ARG A 21 -2.94 -7.29 -14.22
CA ARG A 21 -4.14 -6.54 -13.92
C ARG A 21 -4.41 -6.91 -12.47
N PRO A 22 -4.44 -5.95 -11.52
CA PRO A 22 -5.13 -6.20 -10.28
C PRO A 22 -6.61 -6.29 -10.67
N SER A 23 -7.03 -7.48 -11.10
CA SER A 23 -8.44 -7.82 -11.18
C SER A 23 -8.88 -8.12 -9.75
N SER A 24 -9.02 -7.06 -8.97
CA SER A 24 -10.12 -7.04 -8.04
C SER A 24 -10.63 -5.61 -7.98
N LEU A 25 -11.92 -5.49 -8.30
CA LEU A 25 -12.71 -4.29 -8.12
C LEU A 25 -12.59 -3.75 -6.68
N GLU A 26 -12.11 -4.53 -5.71
CA GLU A 26 -11.86 -4.11 -4.33
C GLU A 26 -10.80 -3.00 -4.17
N GLY A 27 -9.82 -2.91 -5.09
CA GLY A 27 -8.79 -1.86 -5.03
C GLY A 27 -9.27 -0.47 -5.48
N LYS A 28 -10.35 -0.42 -6.27
CA LYS A 28 -10.99 0.83 -6.72
C LYS A 28 -12.26 1.19 -5.93
N VAL A 29 -12.77 0.26 -5.10
CA VAL A 29 -14.08 0.39 -4.43
C VAL A 29 -13.98 0.91 -2.99
N LYS A 30 -12.78 1.13 -2.42
CA LYS A 30 -12.61 1.76 -1.08
C LYS A 30 -11.92 3.14 -1.07
N GLU A 31 -11.50 3.68 -2.22
CA GLU A 31 -10.80 4.99 -2.29
C GLU A 31 -11.71 6.19 -2.64
N THR A 32 -13.02 6.00 -2.45
CA THR A 32 -13.99 7.09 -2.30
C THR A 32 -14.86 6.77 -1.09
N MET A 33 -14.31 6.89 0.13
CA MET A 33 -15.17 7.22 1.26
C MET A 33 -15.83 8.55 0.90
N HIS A 34 -17.12 8.46 0.56
CA HIS A 34 -17.92 9.58 0.10
C HIS A 34 -17.79 10.73 1.13
N ASN A 35 -17.68 11.97 0.65
CA ASN A 35 -17.58 13.14 1.55
C ASN A 35 -18.68 13.12 2.62
N ASP A 36 -19.84 12.56 2.27
CA ASP A 36 -20.98 12.22 3.12
C ASP A 36 -20.60 11.54 4.45
N LEU A 37 -19.62 10.61 4.46
CA LEU A 37 -19.15 9.97 5.71
C LEU A 37 -18.48 10.98 6.64
N TRP A 38 -17.60 11.82 6.08
CA TRP A 38 -16.84 12.80 6.86
C TRP A 38 -17.71 13.96 7.31
N ASP A 39 -18.68 14.35 6.49
CA ASP A 39 -19.69 15.34 6.85
C ASP A 39 -20.60 14.79 7.96
N HIS A 40 -21.04 13.52 7.86
CA HIS A 40 -21.80 12.85 8.91
C HIS A 40 -21.02 12.72 10.23
N LEU A 41 -19.74 12.30 10.17
CA LEU A 41 -18.86 12.25 11.35
C LEU A 41 -18.73 13.63 11.99
N LYS A 42 -18.61 14.69 11.19
CA LYS A 42 -18.53 16.05 11.69
C LYS A 42 -19.82 16.50 12.38
N GLU A 43 -20.98 16.18 11.80
CA GLU A 43 -22.29 16.47 12.40
C GLU A 43 -22.45 15.76 13.76
N GLN A 44 -22.12 14.47 13.82
CA GLN A 44 -22.22 13.67 15.04
C GLN A 44 -21.30 14.19 16.16
N LEU A 45 -20.05 14.50 15.85
CA LEU A 45 -19.10 15.04 16.82
C LEU A 45 -19.44 16.48 17.29
N SER A 46 -20.18 17.24 16.48
CA SER A 46 -20.59 18.61 16.80
C SER A 46 -21.93 18.68 17.52
N ALA A 47 -22.66 17.56 17.62
CA ALA A 47 -23.94 17.48 18.31
C ALA A 47 -23.78 17.66 19.83
N VAL A 48 -24.89 17.98 20.51
CA VAL A 48 -24.94 18.15 21.97
C VAL A 48 -26.09 17.32 22.54
N PRO A 49 -25.81 16.19 23.23
CA PRO A 49 -24.49 15.59 23.45
C PRO A 49 -23.89 15.03 22.14
N PRO A 50 -22.55 14.87 22.06
CA PRO A 50 -21.91 14.29 20.89
C PRO A 50 -22.32 12.82 20.68
N ASP A 51 -22.51 12.42 19.42
CA ASP A 51 -22.65 11.02 19.02
C ASP A 51 -21.30 10.51 18.51
N PHE A 52 -20.82 9.39 19.04
CA PHE A 52 -19.53 8.82 18.67
C PHE A 52 -19.67 7.55 17.82
N SER A 53 -20.87 7.19 17.38
CA SER A 53 -21.12 5.93 16.66
C SER A 53 -20.23 5.78 15.42
N CYS A 54 -20.16 6.79 14.54
CA CYS A 54 -19.28 6.75 13.37
C CYS A 54 -17.79 6.78 13.75
N ALA A 55 -17.43 7.52 14.81
CA ALA A 55 -16.05 7.57 15.29
C ALA A 55 -15.57 6.20 15.78
N LEU A 56 -16.41 5.46 16.51
CA LEU A 56 -16.10 4.10 16.99
C LEU A 56 -15.91 3.12 15.83
N GLU A 57 -16.78 3.17 14.82
CA GLU A 57 -16.61 2.33 13.61
C GLU A 57 -15.30 2.63 12.88
N LEU A 58 -14.96 3.92 12.75
CA LEU A 58 -13.71 4.33 12.13
C LEU A 58 -12.48 3.88 12.93
N LEU A 59 -12.51 4.04 14.26
CA LEU A 59 -11.45 3.60 15.16
C LEU A 59 -11.25 2.08 15.10
N LYS A 60 -12.34 1.31 14.96
CA LYS A 60 -12.28 -0.14 14.75
C LYS A 60 -11.57 -0.49 13.44
N GLU A 61 -11.94 0.13 12.31
CA GLU A 61 -11.26 -0.14 11.03
C GLU A 61 -9.79 0.28 11.09
N ILE A 62 -9.47 1.41 11.75
CA ILE A 62 -8.09 1.85 11.97
C ILE A 62 -7.31 0.81 12.78
N LYS A 63 -7.87 0.28 13.87
CA LYS A 63 -7.25 -0.79 14.68
C LYS A 63 -6.91 -1.99 13.80
N GLU A 64 -7.87 -2.47 13.01
CA GLU A 64 -7.65 -3.62 12.12
C GLU A 64 -6.55 -3.35 11.09
N ILE A 65 -6.49 -2.15 10.52
CA ILE A 65 -5.42 -1.78 9.60
C ILE A 65 -4.07 -1.79 10.32
N LEU A 66 -3.94 -1.11 11.47
CA LEU A 66 -2.69 -1.09 12.25
C LEU A 66 -2.20 -2.51 12.58
N LEU A 67 -3.10 -3.39 13.03
CA LEU A 67 -2.77 -4.79 13.33
C LEU A 67 -2.32 -5.56 12.08
N SER A 68 -2.89 -5.25 10.90
CA SER A 68 -2.50 -5.87 9.63
C SER A 68 -1.12 -5.42 9.12
N LEU A 69 -0.61 -4.28 9.60
CA LEU A 69 0.73 -3.79 9.27
C LEU A 69 1.82 -4.47 10.13
N LEU A 70 1.44 -5.20 11.18
CA LEU A 70 2.39 -5.86 12.06
C LEU A 70 2.98 -7.12 11.43
N LEU A 71 4.28 -7.32 11.64
CA LEU A 71 4.96 -8.57 11.33
C LEU A 71 4.63 -9.65 12.39
N PRO A 72 4.66 -10.95 12.04
CA PRO A 72 4.23 -12.04 12.93
C PRO A 72 4.92 -12.09 14.31
N ARG A 73 6.13 -11.54 14.43
CA ARG A 73 6.94 -11.58 15.67
C ARG A 73 6.70 -10.38 16.60
N GLN A 74 5.91 -9.39 16.20
CA GLN A 74 5.69 -8.14 16.95
C GLN A 74 4.56 -8.27 17.99
N ASN A 75 4.59 -9.31 18.82
CA ASN A 75 3.50 -9.60 19.78
C ASN A 75 3.31 -8.51 20.83
N ARG A 76 4.39 -7.90 21.32
CA ARG A 76 4.30 -6.79 22.29
C ARG A 76 3.54 -5.61 21.70
N LEU A 77 3.86 -5.24 20.46
CA LEU A 77 3.23 -4.12 19.78
C LEU A 77 1.76 -4.41 19.45
N ARG A 78 1.45 -5.66 19.08
CA ARG A 78 0.08 -6.15 18.92
C ARG A 78 -0.73 -5.92 20.20
N SER A 79 -0.24 -6.41 21.34
CA SER A 79 -0.95 -6.25 22.61
C SER A 79 -1.13 -4.79 23.00
N GLU A 80 -0.12 -3.94 22.76
CA GLU A 80 -0.22 -2.50 23.01
C GLU A 80 -1.33 -1.83 22.18
N ILE A 81 -1.45 -2.17 20.89
CA ILE A 81 -2.54 -1.68 20.03
C ILE A 81 -3.89 -2.22 20.50
N GLU A 82 -3.95 -3.51 20.84
CA GLU A 82 -5.19 -4.15 21.27
C GLU A 82 -5.76 -3.53 22.55
N GLU A 83 -4.88 -3.19 23.51
CA GLU A 83 -5.21 -2.56 24.78
C GLU A 83 -5.59 -1.08 24.61
N ALA A 84 -4.80 -0.31 23.87
CA ALA A 84 -5.06 1.12 23.69
C ALA A 84 -6.31 1.40 22.83
N LEU A 85 -6.64 0.50 21.90
CA LEU A 85 -7.83 0.53 21.08
C LEU A 85 -8.79 -0.61 21.47
N ASP A 86 -9.05 -0.79 22.75
CA ASP A 86 -10.07 -1.74 23.22
C ASP A 86 -11.49 -1.20 22.89
N MET A 87 -12.21 -1.89 22.01
CA MET A 87 -13.49 -1.38 21.49
C MET A 87 -14.60 -1.38 22.53
N ASP A 88 -14.57 -2.29 23.50
CA ASP A 88 -15.56 -2.34 24.57
C ASP A 88 -15.35 -1.18 25.53
N PHE A 89 -14.09 -0.89 25.86
CA PHE A 89 -13.72 0.26 26.68
C PHE A 89 -14.03 1.60 25.98
N LEU A 90 -13.67 1.75 24.70
CA LEU A 90 -13.97 2.97 23.94
C LEU A 90 -15.48 3.19 23.81
N LYS A 91 -16.26 2.11 23.64
CA LYS A 91 -17.72 2.21 23.63
C LYS A 91 -18.27 2.71 24.97
N GLN A 92 -17.74 2.21 26.10
CA GLN A 92 -18.13 2.70 27.42
C GLN A 92 -17.83 4.20 27.59
N GLN A 93 -16.67 4.67 27.12
CA GLN A 93 -16.33 6.10 27.15
C GLN A 93 -17.23 6.94 26.24
N ALA A 94 -17.63 6.39 25.08
CA ALA A 94 -18.56 7.05 24.18
C ALA A 94 -19.95 7.20 24.81
N ASP A 95 -20.46 6.15 25.44
CA ASP A 95 -21.77 6.14 26.10
C ASP A 95 -21.82 7.13 27.29
N SER A 96 -20.69 7.37 27.96
CA SER A 96 -20.57 8.39 29.02
C SER A 96 -20.27 9.80 28.51
N GLY A 97 -19.99 9.98 27.21
CA GLY A 97 -19.61 11.26 26.61
C GLY A 97 -18.15 11.67 26.83
N ASP A 98 -17.31 10.78 27.36
CA ASP A 98 -15.92 11.05 27.75
C ASP A 98 -14.88 10.61 26.70
N LEU A 99 -15.32 10.12 25.53
CA LEU A 99 -14.43 9.64 24.48
C LEU A 99 -13.51 10.76 23.95
N ASN A 100 -12.22 10.63 24.20
CA ASN A 100 -11.23 11.62 23.75
C ASN A 100 -10.65 11.29 22.37
N VAL A 101 -11.35 11.71 21.32
CA VAL A 101 -10.95 11.51 19.92
C VAL A 101 -9.57 12.10 19.61
N SER A 102 -9.21 13.24 20.22
CA SER A 102 -7.90 13.89 19.99
C SER A 102 -6.75 13.05 20.53
N TYR A 103 -6.90 12.50 21.75
CA TYR A 103 -5.92 11.60 22.34
C TYR A 103 -5.73 10.34 21.49
N LEU A 104 -6.83 9.70 21.09
CA LEU A 104 -6.80 8.50 20.26
C LEU A 104 -6.13 8.77 18.90
N SER A 105 -6.44 9.90 18.27
CA SER A 105 -5.83 10.30 17.00
C SER A 105 -4.31 10.46 17.12
N LYS A 106 -3.83 11.05 18.22
CA LYS A 106 -2.38 11.18 18.49
C LYS A 106 -1.72 9.83 18.76
N TYR A 107 -2.37 8.96 19.52
CA TYR A 107 -1.89 7.60 19.74
C TYR A 107 -1.73 6.85 18.40
N ILE A 108 -2.77 6.88 17.56
CA ILE A 108 -2.75 6.25 16.23
C ILE A 108 -1.61 6.85 15.38
N LEU A 109 -1.43 8.16 15.40
CA LEU A 109 -0.36 8.82 14.65
C LEU A 109 1.03 8.37 15.09
N ASN A 110 1.26 8.21 16.40
CA ASN A 110 2.51 7.66 16.92
C ASN A 110 2.74 6.22 16.44
N MET A 111 1.68 5.40 16.39
CA MET A 111 1.77 4.05 15.83
C MET A 111 2.08 4.07 14.33
N MET A 112 1.53 5.03 13.58
CA MET A 112 1.88 5.21 12.17
C MET A 112 3.35 5.56 11.99
N VAL A 113 3.90 6.50 12.78
CA VAL A 113 5.33 6.85 12.75
C VAL A 113 6.22 5.63 12.99
N LEU A 114 5.83 4.74 13.90
CA LEU A 114 6.58 3.53 14.20
C LEU A 114 6.51 2.47 13.08
N LEU A 115 5.39 2.41 12.36
CA LEU A 115 5.08 1.34 11.41
C LEU A 115 5.30 1.73 9.94
N CYS A 116 5.41 3.01 9.63
CA CYS A 116 5.47 3.47 8.25
C CYS A 116 6.84 3.19 7.59
N ALA A 117 6.81 3.02 6.26
CA ALA A 117 8.03 3.00 5.48
C ALA A 117 8.58 4.43 5.32
N PRO A 118 9.91 4.62 5.11
CA PRO A 118 10.52 5.96 5.03
C PRO A 118 9.89 6.90 3.99
N VAL A 119 9.32 6.34 2.92
CA VAL A 119 8.62 7.11 1.87
C VAL A 119 7.33 7.79 2.37
N ARG A 120 6.83 7.40 3.55
CA ARG A 120 5.60 7.93 4.16
C ARG A 120 5.84 8.94 5.27
N ASP A 121 7.08 9.12 5.73
CA ASP A 121 7.42 10.00 6.86
C ASP A 121 6.88 11.42 6.65
N GLU A 122 7.06 12.00 5.46
CA GLU A 122 6.55 13.34 5.13
C GLU A 122 5.01 13.40 5.18
N ALA A 123 4.33 12.34 4.72
CA ALA A 123 2.87 12.27 4.74
C ALA A 123 2.33 12.18 6.17
N VAL A 124 2.98 11.40 7.03
CA VAL A 124 2.63 11.27 8.45
C VAL A 124 2.90 12.58 9.19
N GLN A 125 4.04 13.24 8.95
CA GLN A 125 4.39 14.52 9.57
C GLN A 125 3.39 15.64 9.23
N LYS A 126 2.84 15.65 8.01
CA LYS A 126 1.80 16.62 7.63
C LYS A 126 0.54 16.50 8.49
N LEU A 127 0.23 15.31 9.00
CA LEU A 127 -0.94 15.07 9.86
C LEU A 127 -0.77 15.67 11.26
N GLU A 128 0.45 15.76 11.80
CA GLU A 128 0.72 16.32 13.14
C GLU A 128 0.23 17.76 13.30
N ASN A 129 0.19 18.51 12.19
CA ASN A 129 -0.20 19.92 12.17
C ASN A 129 -1.72 20.14 12.02
N ILE A 130 -2.52 19.08 11.90
CA ILE A 130 -3.98 19.19 11.70
C ILE A 130 -4.67 19.23 13.07
N SER A 131 -5.29 20.37 13.40
CA SER A 131 -6.02 20.53 14.66
C SER A 131 -7.47 20.04 14.62
N ASP A 132 -8.10 20.03 13.43
CA ASP A 132 -9.47 19.58 13.26
C ASP A 132 -9.55 18.04 13.33
N PRO A 133 -10.31 17.45 14.27
CA PRO A 133 -10.28 16.02 14.52
C PRO A 133 -10.81 15.20 13.34
N VAL A 134 -11.82 15.71 12.62
CA VAL A 134 -12.40 15.02 11.44
C VAL A 134 -11.40 15.00 10.30
N ARG A 135 -10.77 16.13 9.98
CA ARG A 135 -9.71 16.22 8.97
C ARG A 135 -8.50 15.36 9.33
N LEU A 136 -8.14 15.31 10.61
CA LEU A 136 -7.04 14.47 11.08
C LEU A 136 -7.37 12.99 10.89
N LEU A 137 -8.52 12.52 11.36
CA LEU A 137 -8.98 11.14 11.18
C LEU A 137 -9.07 10.76 9.70
N ARG A 138 -9.55 11.67 8.84
CA ARG A 138 -9.56 11.48 7.39
C ARG A 138 -8.15 11.29 6.83
N GLY A 139 -7.22 12.16 7.19
CA GLY A 139 -5.83 12.07 6.75
C GLY A 139 -5.13 10.79 7.25
N ILE A 140 -5.35 10.43 8.51
CA ILE A 140 -4.90 9.17 9.12
C ILE A 140 -5.38 7.99 8.28
N PHE A 141 -6.70 7.92 8.00
CA PHE A 141 -7.28 6.81 7.26
C PHE A 141 -6.72 6.70 5.84
N GLN A 142 -6.53 7.83 5.15
CA GLN A 142 -5.92 7.87 3.82
C GLN A 142 -4.48 7.35 3.83
N VAL A 143 -3.64 7.82 4.76
CA VAL A 143 -2.23 7.40 4.85
C VAL A 143 -2.12 5.94 5.28
N LEU A 144 -2.98 5.45 6.17
CA LEU A 144 -3.06 4.03 6.53
C LEU A 144 -3.40 3.15 5.32
N GLY A 145 -4.27 3.62 4.42
CA GLY A 145 -4.54 2.96 3.14
C GLY A 145 -3.28 2.79 2.28
N LEU A 146 -2.45 3.84 2.20
CA LEU A 146 -1.16 3.79 1.50
C LEU A 146 -0.17 2.84 2.20
N MET A 147 -0.07 2.90 3.53
CA MET A 147 0.79 2.00 4.31
C MET A 147 0.42 0.52 4.12
N LYS A 148 -0.88 0.22 4.00
CA LYS A 148 -1.35 -1.14 3.68
C LYS A 148 -0.86 -1.59 2.30
N MET A 149 -0.93 -0.71 1.30
CA MET A 149 -0.37 -1.01 -0.03
C MET A 149 1.15 -1.20 0.01
N ASP A 150 1.86 -0.39 0.79
CA ASP A 150 3.30 -0.52 0.99
C ASP A 150 3.64 -1.92 1.58
N MET A 151 2.89 -2.38 2.59
CA MET A 151 3.05 -3.72 3.17
C MET A 151 2.75 -4.86 2.20
N VAL A 152 1.71 -4.72 1.37
CA VAL A 152 1.40 -5.70 0.33
C VAL A 152 2.52 -5.76 -0.70
N ASN A 153 3.01 -4.61 -1.17
CA ASN A 153 4.12 -4.53 -2.12
C ASN A 153 5.40 -5.14 -1.55
N TYR A 154 5.72 -4.83 -0.29
CA TYR A 154 6.86 -5.44 0.42
C TYR A 154 6.71 -6.96 0.54
N THR A 155 5.51 -7.44 0.87
CA THR A 155 5.24 -8.88 0.99
C THR A 155 5.41 -9.58 -0.37
N ILE A 156 4.90 -9.01 -1.46
CA ILE A 156 5.09 -9.55 -2.81
C ILE A 156 6.59 -9.62 -3.16
N GLN A 157 7.33 -8.54 -2.91
CA GLN A 157 8.77 -8.49 -3.21
C GLN A 157 9.58 -9.47 -2.38
N SER A 158 9.26 -9.65 -1.09
CA SER A 158 9.96 -10.58 -0.20
C SER A 158 9.68 -12.05 -0.52
N LEU A 159 8.50 -12.36 -1.05
CA LEU A 159 8.14 -13.71 -1.52
C LEU A 159 8.61 -14.00 -2.93
N GLN A 160 8.98 -12.97 -3.71
CA GLN A 160 9.47 -13.17 -5.07
C GLN A 160 10.76 -13.99 -5.03
N PRO A 161 10.86 -15.07 -5.84
CA PRO A 161 12.08 -15.86 -5.90
C PRO A 161 13.22 -14.94 -6.34
N HIS A 162 14.14 -14.68 -5.43
CA HIS A 162 15.39 -14.04 -5.77
C HIS A 162 16.10 -14.99 -6.75
N PRO A 163 16.71 -14.51 -7.85
CA PRO A 163 17.58 -15.35 -8.64
C PRO A 163 18.77 -15.78 -7.76
N GLN A 164 18.60 -16.92 -7.09
CA GLN A 164 19.63 -17.57 -6.28
C GLN A 164 20.74 -18.10 -7.18
N GLU A 165 21.86 -18.52 -6.59
CA GLU A 165 23.16 -18.92 -7.18
C GLU A 165 23.11 -19.89 -8.38
N HIS A 166 21.96 -20.52 -8.66
CA HIS A 166 21.68 -21.26 -9.89
C HIS A 166 21.17 -20.38 -11.06
N SER A 167 21.19 -19.05 -10.93
CA SER A 167 20.69 -18.10 -11.95
C SER A 167 21.34 -18.35 -13.31
N ILE A 168 22.64 -18.66 -13.33
CA ILE A 168 23.38 -18.99 -14.55
C ILE A 168 22.80 -20.24 -15.22
N GLN A 169 22.44 -21.27 -14.45
CA GLN A 169 21.88 -22.51 -15.00
C GLN A 169 20.45 -22.28 -15.51
N TYR A 170 19.65 -21.53 -14.75
CA TYR A 170 18.31 -21.12 -15.16
C TYR A 170 18.33 -20.23 -16.42
N GLU A 171 19.21 -19.24 -16.48
CA GLU A 171 19.39 -18.36 -17.63
C GLU A 171 19.88 -19.12 -18.86
N ARG A 172 20.86 -20.02 -18.69
CA ARG A 172 21.32 -20.90 -19.77
C ARG A 172 20.21 -21.79 -20.30
N ALA A 173 19.43 -22.42 -19.43
CA ALA A 173 18.29 -23.25 -19.81
C ALA A 173 17.24 -22.43 -20.59
N LYS A 174 16.86 -21.26 -20.07
CA LYS A 174 15.87 -20.37 -20.70
C LYS A 174 16.38 -19.78 -22.02
N PHE A 175 17.66 -19.46 -22.11
CA PHE A 175 18.30 -19.02 -23.35
C PHE A 175 18.30 -20.15 -24.38
N GLN A 176 18.63 -21.37 -23.98
CA GLN A 176 18.61 -22.54 -24.84
C GLN A 176 17.19 -22.88 -25.31
N GLU A 177 16.16 -22.77 -24.46
CA GLU A 177 14.75 -22.88 -24.88
C GLU A 177 14.38 -21.85 -25.94
N ARG A 178 14.85 -20.60 -25.80
CA ARG A 178 14.62 -19.55 -26.80
C ARG A 178 15.33 -19.87 -28.12
N LEU A 179 16.57 -20.36 -28.07
CA LEU A 179 17.30 -20.80 -29.26
C LEU A 179 16.63 -21.97 -29.98
N HIS A 180 16.07 -22.93 -29.24
CA HIS A 180 15.33 -24.04 -29.83
C HIS A 180 14.05 -23.57 -30.54
N LYS A 181 13.37 -22.55 -30.01
CA LYS A 181 12.17 -21.97 -30.62
C LYS A 181 12.50 -21.08 -31.81
N GLU A 182 13.61 -20.35 -31.74
CA GLU A 182 14.05 -19.44 -32.79
C GLU A 182 15.56 -19.60 -33.07
N PRO A 183 15.92 -20.50 -34.00
CA PRO A 183 17.33 -20.76 -34.33
C PRO A 183 18.05 -19.55 -34.96
N SER A 184 17.31 -18.62 -35.57
CA SER A 184 17.85 -17.41 -36.21
C SER A 184 18.28 -16.31 -35.24
N LEU A 185 17.99 -16.46 -33.94
CA LEU A 185 18.23 -15.44 -32.92
C LEU A 185 19.71 -15.01 -32.83
N LEU A 186 20.64 -15.90 -33.21
CA LEU A 186 22.08 -15.66 -33.13
C LEU A 186 22.71 -15.15 -34.42
N ASN A 187 21.95 -14.97 -35.51
CA ASN A 187 22.50 -14.63 -36.82
C ASN A 187 23.38 -13.36 -36.81
N HIS A 188 22.98 -12.34 -36.05
CA HIS A 188 23.75 -11.10 -35.90
C HIS A 188 25.03 -11.31 -35.08
N THR A 189 24.93 -12.04 -33.97
CA THR A 189 26.07 -12.39 -33.10
C THR A 189 27.09 -13.25 -33.84
N THR A 190 26.65 -14.23 -34.62
CA THR A 190 27.51 -15.09 -35.44
C THR A 190 28.21 -14.30 -36.53
N LYS A 191 27.51 -13.40 -37.24
CA LYS A 191 28.13 -12.52 -38.24
C LYS A 191 29.17 -11.59 -37.64
N TRP A 192 28.93 -11.06 -36.44
CA TRP A 192 29.90 -10.22 -35.74
C TRP A 192 31.14 -11.00 -35.32
N LEU A 193 30.98 -12.21 -34.77
CA LEU A 193 32.10 -13.08 -34.38
C LEU A 193 32.97 -13.54 -35.55
N THR A 194 32.40 -13.69 -36.75
CA THR A 194 33.16 -14.10 -37.94
C THR A 194 33.81 -12.95 -38.71
N GLN A 195 33.50 -11.70 -38.34
CA GLN A 195 34.11 -10.48 -38.88
C GLN A 195 35.24 -9.92 -38.00
N ALA A 196 35.43 -10.47 -36.79
CA ALA A 196 36.50 -10.14 -35.85
C ALA A 196 37.68 -11.12 -35.98
#